data_AF-A0A561VNG3-F1
#
_entry.id   AF-A0A561VNG3-F1
#
_cell.length_a   1.000
_cell.length_b   1.000
_cell.length_c   1.000
_cell.angle_alpha   90.00
_cell.angle_beta   90.00
_cell.angle_gamma   90.00
#
_symmetry.space_group_name_H-M   'P 1'
#
loop_
_entity.id
_entity.type
_entity.pdbx_description
1 polymer ?
#
loop_
_entity_poly.entity_id
_entity_poly.type
_entity_poly.pdbx_seq_one_letter_code
_entity_poly.pdbx_strand_id
1 'polypeptide(L)' 'MSDEYVDPSGNTEQFRAFAHSEPAAPVEVASRLPLIAGAAAVAVLLVAVAGWLALG' A
#
# COMPACT_ATOMS: atom_id res chain seq x y z
N MET A 1 4.36 50.47 1.75
CA MET A 1 3.05 50.07 1.22
C MET A 1 3.08 48.56 1.11
N SER A 2 2.24 47.85 1.86
CA SER A 2 2.00 46.43 1.59
C SER A 2 1.10 46.39 0.37
N ASP A 3 1.70 46.35 -0.82
CA ASP A 3 0.95 46.22 -2.05
C ASP A 3 0.19 44.89 -1.96
N GLU A 4 -1.12 44.99 -1.76
CA GLU A 4 -2.03 43.86 -1.68
C GLU A 4 -2.03 43.20 -3.05
N TYR A 5 -1.29 42.11 -3.18
CA TYR A 5 -1.18 41.38 -4.42
C TYR A 5 -2.53 40.74 -4.73
N VAL A 6 -3.29 41.38 -5.61
CA VAL A 6 -4.53 40.86 -6.15
C VAL A 6 -4.17 39.87 -7.26
N ASP A 7 -4.52 38.61 -7.06
CA ASP A 7 -4.34 37.58 -8.07
C ASP A 7 -5.16 37.89 -9.34
N PRO A 8 -4.51 38.21 -10.48
CA PRO A 8 -5.21 38.59 -11.71
C PRO A 8 -5.98 37.42 -12.34
N SER A 9 -5.59 36.18 -12.01
CA SER A 9 -6.19 34.97 -12.56
C SER A 9 -7.37 34.44 -11.72
N GLY A 10 -7.55 34.99 -10.51
CA GLY A 10 -8.62 34.62 -9.58
C GLY A 10 -8.65 33.13 -9.17
N ASN A 11 -7.62 32.36 -9.52
CA ASN A 11 -7.58 30.91 -9.36
C ASN A 11 -6.43 30.43 -8.44
N THR A 12 -5.60 31.34 -7.93
CA THR A 12 -4.46 31.00 -7.07
C THR A 12 -4.90 30.25 -5.82
N GLU A 13 -6.04 30.61 -5.22
CA GLU A 13 -6.59 29.87 -4.08
C GLU A 13 -7.05 28.45 -4.46
N GLN A 14 -7.53 28.24 -5.69
CA GLN A 14 -7.93 26.92 -6.18
C GLN A 14 -6.71 26.03 -6.42
N PHE A 15 -5.66 26.57 -7.06
CA PHE A 15 -4.39 25.86 -7.22
C PHE A 15 -3.72 25.58 -5.88
N ARG A 16 -3.79 26.54 -4.93
CA ARG A 16 -3.27 26.34 -3.58
C ARG A 16 -4.03 25.23 -2.87
N ALA A 17 -5.36 25.20 -2.95
CA ALA A 17 -6.18 24.14 -2.38
C ALA A 17 -5.87 22.77 -3.01
N PHE A 18 -5.64 22.69 -4.32
CA PHE A 18 -5.25 21.46 -5.00
C PHE A 18 -3.84 21.00 -4.60
N ALA A 19 -2.86 21.90 -4.56
CA ALA A 19 -1.47 21.58 -4.20
C ALA A 19 -1.32 21.16 -2.73
N HIS A 20 -2.18 21.67 -1.84
CA HIS A 20 -2.23 21.30 -0.42
C HIS A 20 -3.27 20.21 -0.12
N SER A 21 -4.00 19.73 -1.12
CA SER A 21 -4.83 18.54 -0.95
C SER A 21 -3.88 17.36 -0.71
N GLU A 22 -4.12 16.64 0.39
CA GLU A 22 -3.26 15.54 0.83
C GLU A 22 -3.03 14.53 -0.31
N PRO A 23 -1.84 13.91 -0.40
CA PRO A 23 -1.60 12.85 -1.35
C PRO A 23 -2.65 11.76 -1.16
N ALA A 24 -3.04 11.12 -2.27
CA ALA A 24 -4.02 10.03 -2.30
C ALA A 24 -3.87 9.10 -1.09
N ALA A 25 -5.01 8.73 -0.50
CA ALA A 25 -5.13 7.88 0.67
C ALA A 25 -4.10 6.74 0.66
N PRO A 26 -3.49 6.40 1.81
CA PRO A 26 -2.45 5.38 1.88
C PRO A 26 -2.91 4.14 1.12
N VAL A 27 -2.10 3.72 0.15
CA VAL A 27 -2.37 2.52 -0.63
C VAL A 27 -2.42 1.37 0.37
N GLU A 28 -3.62 0.81 0.59
CA GLU A 28 -3.77 -0.38 1.42
C GLU A 28 -2.95 -1.50 0.80
N VAL A 29 -1.82 -1.81 1.43
CA VAL A 29 -0.95 -2.89 1.00
C VAL A 29 -1.67 -4.18 1.34
N ALA A 30 -1.98 -4.98 0.31
CA ALA A 30 -2.62 -6.27 0.49
C ALA A 30 -1.82 -7.14 1.49
N SER A 31 -2.52 -7.72 2.46
CA SER A 31 -1.89 -8.55 3.49
C SER A 31 -1.26 -9.80 2.87
N ARG A 32 -0.01 -10.08 3.26
CA ARG A 32 0.72 -11.29 2.85
C ARG A 32 0.42 -12.50 3.74
N LEU A 33 -0.33 -12.32 4.82
CA LEU A 33 -0.70 -13.39 5.75
C LEU A 33 -1.28 -14.64 5.07
N PRO A 34 -2.27 -14.56 4.15
CA PRO A 34 -2.82 -15.75 3.51
C PRO A 34 -1.78 -16.49 2.65
N LEU A 35 -0.87 -15.77 2.00
CA LEU A 35 0.20 -16.36 1.20
C LEU A 35 1.21 -17.09 2.08
N ILE A 36 1.61 -16.49 3.21
CA ILE A 36 2.52 -17.12 4.19
C ILE A 36 1.87 -18.36 4.79
N ALA A 37 0.59 -18.30 5.16
CA ALA A 37 -0.15 -19.43 5.70
C ALA A 37 -0.23 -20.59 4.71
N GLY A 38 -0.53 -20.30 3.44
CA GLY A 38 -0.55 -21.32 2.37
C GLY A 38 0.82 -21.96 2.16
N ALA A 39 1.88 -21.15 2.10
CA ALA A 39 3.25 -21.66 1.94
C ALA A 39 3.68 -22.57 3.10
N ALA A 40 3.34 -22.18 4.34
CA ALA A 40 3.62 -22.99 5.53
C ALA A 40 2.87 -24.33 5.49
N ALA A 41 1.59 -24.34 5.12
CA ALA A 41 0.81 -25.56 5.00
C ALA A 41 1.40 -26.53 3.95
N VAL A 42 1.79 -26.01 2.78
CA VAL A 42 2.46 -26.82 1.74
C VAL A 42 3.78 -27.39 2.24
N ALA A 43 4.60 -26.60 2.93
CA ALA A 43 5.87 -27.06 3.48
C ALA A 43 5.68 -28.22 4.48
N VAL A 44 4.70 -28.12 5.38
CA VAL A 44 4.38 -29.20 6.32
C VAL A 44 3.96 -30.47 5.58
N LEU A 45 3.14 -30.33 4.53
CA LEU A 45 2.65 -31.46 3.74
C LEU A 45 3.80 -32.15 3.00
N LEU A 46 4.74 -31.38 2.44
CA LEU A 46 5.94 -31.92 1.79
C LEU A 46 6.84 -32.68 2.78
N VAL A 47 7.03 -32.14 3.99
CA VAL A 47 7.81 -32.83 5.04
C VAL A 47 7.13 -34.14 5.45
N ALA A 48 5.80 -34.14 5.60
CA ALA A 48 5.05 -35.35 5.92
C ALA A 48 5.18 -36.41 4.81
N VAL A 49 5.05 -36.01 3.55
CA VAL A 49 5.23 -36.91 2.39
C VAL A 49 6.66 -37.44 2.32
N ALA A 50 7.67 -36.59 2.50
CA ALA A 50 9.07 -37.01 2.50
C ALA A 50 9.37 -37.99 3.65
N GLY A 51 8.84 -37.73 4.85
CA GLY A 51 8.94 -38.65 5.99
C GLY A 51 8.26 -39.98 5.72
N TRP A 52 7.06 -39.96 5.12
CA TRP A 52 6.34 -41.17 4.72
C TRP A 52 7.13 -41.98 3.68
N LEU A 53 7.71 -41.33 2.67
CA LEU A 53 8.55 -42.00 1.66
C LEU A 53 9.86 -42.54 2.22
N ALA A 54 10.40 -41.93 3.27
CA ALA A 54 11.67 -42.35 3.88
C ALA A 54 11.51 -43.48 4.91
N LEU A 55 10.35 -43.58 5.57
CA LEU A 55 10.08 -44.57 6.62
C LEU A 55 9.10 -45.68 6.18
N GLY A 56 8.33 -45.48 5.12
CA GLY A 56 7.41 -46.45 4.53
C GLY A 56 8.09 -47.36 3.52
#